data_AF-A0AAU1BFD7-F1
#
_entry.id   AF-A0AAU1BFD7-F1
#
_cell.length_a   1.000
_cell.length_b   1.000
_cell.length_c   1.000
_cell.angle_alpha   90.00
_cell.angle_beta   90.00
_cell.angle_gamma   90.00
#
_symmetry.space_group_name_H-M   'P 1'
#
loop_
_entity.id
_entity.type
_entity.pdbx_description
1 polymer ?
#
loop_
_entity_poly.entity_id
_entity_poly.type
_entity_poly.pdbx_seq_one_letter_code
_entity_poly.pdbx_strand_id
1 'polypeptide(L)' 'MDQADHTFHVTLRFAPTGSVGPAVEGSWASRATAEHKLREWIGLYGTTPATATIRLWEQHPDGRRDTLDAWPQATA' A
#
# COMPACT_ATOMS: atom_id res chain seq x y z
N MET A 1 -3.90 -28.45 -4.01
CA MET A 1 -3.39 -27.17 -4.52
C MET A 1 -3.30 -26.26 -3.32
N ASP A 2 -2.09 -26.02 -2.86
CA ASP A 2 -1.79 -25.18 -1.69
C ASP A 2 -1.93 -23.72 -2.15
N GLN A 3 -3.15 -23.20 -2.16
CA GLN A 3 -3.35 -21.76 -2.33
C GLN A 3 -3.02 -21.16 -0.97
N ALA A 4 -1.75 -20.86 -0.74
CA ALA A 4 -1.34 -19.98 0.34
C ALA A 4 -2.22 -18.72 0.26
N ASP A 5 -3.06 -18.50 1.27
CA ASP A 5 -4.02 -17.39 1.29
C ASP A 5 -3.25 -16.09 1.52
N HIS A 6 -2.70 -15.55 0.44
CA HIS A 6 -2.00 -14.28 0.46
C HIS A 6 -3.04 -13.17 0.53
N THR A 7 -2.86 -12.26 1.48
CA THR A 7 -3.69 -11.05 1.57
C THR A 7 -2.88 -9.85 1.11
N PHE A 8 -3.45 -9.05 0.22
CA PHE A 8 -2.83 -7.82 -0.27
C PHE A 8 -3.41 -6.63 0.47
N HIS A 9 -2.54 -5.75 0.94
CA HIS A 9 -2.93 -4.58 1.73
C HIS A 9 -2.46 -3.31 1.03
N VAL A 10 -3.30 -2.27 1.08
CA VAL A 10 -2.92 -0.91 0.66
C VAL A 10 -3.08 -0.02 1.87
N THR A 11 -2.00 0.64 2.25
CA THR A 11 -1.96 1.60 3.37
C THR A 11 -1.75 3.01 2.82
N LEU A 12 -2.68 3.91 3.12
CA LEU A 12 -2.58 5.35 2.91
C LEU A 12 -2.27 6.01 4.24
N ARG A 13 -1.25 6.86 4.29
CA ARG A 13 -0.88 7.61 5.49
C ARG A 13 -0.74 9.07 5.16
N PHE A 14 -1.45 9.92 5.89
CA PHE A 14 -1.35 11.38 5.77
C PHE A 14 -0.24 11.89 6.69
N ALA A 15 1.00 11.69 6.26
CA ALA A 15 2.17 12.24 6.91
C ALA A 15 3.26 12.47 5.86
N PRO A 16 4.09 13.51 6.03
CA PRO A 16 5.32 13.61 5.27
C PRO A 16 6.19 12.36 5.50
N THR A 17 6.94 11.97 4.47
CA THR A 17 7.81 10.79 4.50
C THR A 17 8.71 10.83 5.74
N GLY A 18 8.69 9.75 6.54
CA GLY A 18 9.48 9.64 7.77
C GLY A 18 8.75 10.05 9.06
N SER A 19 7.49 10.49 8.99
CA SER A 19 6.66 10.79 10.17
C SER A 19 5.57 9.73 10.39
N VAL A 20 5.16 9.55 11.66
CA VAL A 20 4.01 8.71 12.03
C VAL A 20 2.78 9.61 12.05
N GLY A 21 1.76 9.25 11.26
CA GLY A 21 0.49 9.97 11.19
C GLY A 21 -0.67 9.00 10.95
N PRO A 22 -1.91 9.52 10.90
CA PRO A 22 -3.09 8.70 10.70
C PRO A 22 -2.98 7.90 9.40
N ALA A 23 -3.36 6.63 9.48
CA ALA A 23 -3.30 5.69 8.37
C ALA A 23 -4.66 5.03 8.14
N VAL A 24 -5.02 4.86 6.88
CA VAL A 24 -6.14 4.06 6.41
C VAL A 24 -5.55 2.82 5.73
N GLU A 25 -6.07 1.66 6.07
CA GLU A 25 -5.67 0.39 5.46
C GLU A 25 -6.88 -0.32 4.88
N GLY A 26 -6.73 -0.84 3.67
CA GLY A 26 -7.64 -1.81 3.08
C GLY A 26 -6.91 -3.12 2.78
N SER A 27 -7.66 -4.23 2.78
CA SER A 27 -7.16 -5.57 2.50
C SER A 27 -8.02 -6.28 1.45
N TRP A 28 -7.36 -7.05 0.58
CA TRP A 28 -7.99 -7.76 -0.54
C TRP A 28 -7.32 -9.11 -0.77
N ALA A 29 -8.11 -10.13 -1.15
CA ALA A 29 -7.58 -11.44 -1.55
C ALA A 29 -6.96 -11.43 -2.97
N SER A 30 -7.25 -10.41 -3.78
CA SER A 30 -6.76 -10.30 -5.16
C SER A 30 -5.74 -9.17 -5.29
N ARG A 31 -4.54 -9.51 -5.77
CA ARG A 31 -3.48 -8.56 -6.08
C ARG A 31 -3.95 -7.48 -7.06
N ALA A 32 -4.64 -7.87 -8.12
CA ALA A 32 -5.10 -6.95 -9.15
C ALA A 32 -6.06 -5.88 -8.58
N THR A 33 -6.92 -6.27 -7.63
CA THR A 33 -7.81 -5.32 -6.94
C THR A 33 -7.02 -4.36 -6.06
N ALA A 34 -6.03 -4.86 -5.32
CA ALA A 34 -5.18 -4.02 -4.48
C ALA A 34 -4.34 -3.04 -5.31
N GLU A 35 -3.79 -3.46 -6.45
CA GLU A 35 -3.09 -2.60 -7.40
C GLU A 35 -4.00 -1.52 -8.01
N HIS A 36 -5.26 -1.88 -8.33
CA HIS A 36 -6.25 -0.90 -8.78
C HIS A 36 -6.54 0.14 -7.69
N LYS A 37 -6.71 -0.29 -6.43
CA LYS A 37 -6.94 0.61 -5.30
C LYS A 37 -5.75 1.49 -4.95
N LEU A 38 -4.54 0.98 -5.08
CA LEU A 38 -3.31 1.78 -5.00
C LEU A 38 -3.38 2.95 -6.00
N ARG A 39 -3.67 2.66 -7.28
CA ARG A 39 -3.75 3.69 -8.34
C ARG A 39 -4.88 4.70 -8.10
N GLU A 40 -6.04 4.22 -7.63
CA GLU A 40 -7.17 5.08 -7.24
C GLU A 40 -6.74 6.07 -6.14
N TRP A 41 -6.08 5.58 -5.09
CA TRP A 41 -5.61 6.41 -3.99
C TRP A 41 -4.51 7.38 -4.40
N ILE A 42 -3.60 6.97 -5.30
CA ILE A 42 -2.62 7.88 -5.90
C ILE A 42 -3.33 8.99 -6.68
N GLY A 43 -4.38 8.67 -7.45
CA GLY A 43 -5.16 9.68 -8.16
C GLY A 43 -5.86 10.68 -7.23
N LEU A 44 -6.33 10.24 -6.07
CA LEU A 44 -7.05 11.07 -5.10
C LEU A 44 -6.13 11.89 -4.19
N TYR A 45 -5.05 11.29 -3.72
CA TYR A 45 -4.20 11.83 -2.65
C TYR A 45 -2.76 12.11 -3.08
N GLY A 46 -2.39 11.72 -4.31
CA GLY A 46 -1.04 11.83 -4.85
C GLY A 46 -0.72 13.20 -5.45
N THR A 47 -1.05 14.29 -4.77
CA THR A 47 -0.74 15.66 -5.22
C THR A 47 0.66 16.08 -4.79
N THR A 48 1.30 16.98 -5.55
CA THR A 48 2.65 17.51 -5.24
C THR A 48 2.53 18.89 -4.59
N PRO A 49 3.24 19.17 -3.47
CA PRO A 49 4.13 18.28 -2.73
C PRO A 49 3.37 17.16 -2.00
N ALA A 50 3.92 15.95 -2.03
CA ALA A 50 3.29 14.75 -1.46
C ALA A 50 3.17 14.87 0.06
N THR A 51 1.93 15.02 0.56
CA THR A 51 1.60 14.99 1.99
C THR A 51 1.11 13.61 2.45
N ALA A 52 0.98 12.67 1.50
CA ALA A 52 0.56 11.31 1.74
C ALA A 52 1.59 10.31 1.22
N THR A 53 1.74 9.20 1.95
CA THR A 53 2.43 8.01 1.47
C THR A 53 1.42 6.89 1.29
N ILE A 54 1.48 6.19 0.17
CA ILE A 54 0.61 5.07 -0.15
C ILE A 54 1.50 3.85 -0.42
N ARG A 55 1.22 2.71 0.19
CA ARG A 55 2.02 1.49 0.04
C ARG A 55 1.13 0.30 -0.24
N LEU A 56 1.51 -0.51 -1.22
CA LEU A 56 0.98 -1.83 -1.46
C LEU A 56 1.96 -2.87 -0.91
N TRP A 57 1.46 -3.78 -0.08
CA TRP A 57 2.26 -4.88 0.45
C TRP A 57 1.44 -6.16 0.52
N GLU A 58 2.13 -7.28 0.38
CA GLU A 58 1.58 -8.63 0.47
C GLU A 58 1.87 -9.17 1.87
N GLN A 59 0.86 -9.77 2.49
CA GLN A 59 1.00 -10.58 3.70
C GLN A 59 0.98 -12.05 3.34
N HIS A 60 2.07 -12.74 3.64
CA HIS A 60 2.19 -14.17 3.52
C HIS A 60 1.50 -14.89 4.70
N PRO A 61 1.16 -16.18 4.58
CA PRO A 61 0.50 -16.93 5.65
C PRO A 61 1.36 -17.08 6.92
N ASP A 62 2.68 -16.98 6.79
CA ASP A 62 3.64 -16.97 7.90
C ASP A 62 3.73 -15.61 8.62
N GLY A 63 2.94 -14.62 8.19
CA GLY A 63 2.92 -13.27 8.73
C GLY A 63 3.99 -12.33 8.15
N ARG A 64 4.85 -12.82 7.24
CA ARG A 64 5.82 -11.98 6.54
C ARG A 64 5.11 -10.96 5.66
N ARG A 65 5.69 -9.76 5.57
CA ARG A 65 5.18 -8.66 4.75
C ARG A 65 6.21 -8.20 3.73
N ASP A 66 5.84 -8.23 2.46
CA ASP A 66 6.68 -7.76 1.37
C ASP A 66 6.03 -6.54 0.71
N THR A 67 6.75 -5.42 0.65
CA THR A 67 6.28 -4.23 -0.07
C THR A 67 6.40 -4.49 -1.56
N LEU A 68 5.27 -4.41 -2.26
CA LEU A 68 5.21 -4.61 -3.71
C LEU A 68 5.35 -3.28 -4.46
N ASP A 69 4.78 -2.21 -3.92
CA ASP A 69 4.80 -0.88 -4.54
C ASP A 69 4.58 0.23 -3.51
N ALA A 70 5.03 1.45 -3.83
CA ALA A 70 4.87 2.61 -2.97
C ALA A 70 4.84 3.92 -3.77
N TRP A 71 4.05 4.87 -3.26
CA TRP A 71 4.01 6.25 -3.72
C TRP A 71 4.17 7.23 -2.55
N PRO A 72 4.94 8.32 -2.70
CA PRO A 72 5.91 8.54 -3.77
C PRO A 72 6.96 7.43 -3.75
N GLN A 73 7.54 7.10 -4.91
CA GLN A 73 8.62 6.11 -4.96
C GLN A 73 9.77 6.63 -4.09
N ALA A 74 10.34 5.75 -3.26
CA ALA A 74 11.55 6.08 -2.53
C ALA A 74 12.63 6.42 -3.56
N THR A 75 13.12 7.66 -3.53
CA THR A 75 14.33 8.02 -4.24
C THR A 75 15.47 7.24 -3.61
N ALA A 76 16.08 6.35 -4.40
CA ALA A 76 17.31 5.66 -4.05
C ALA A 76 18.47 6.66 -3.81
#